data_AF-A0A7J5WSY5-F1
#
_entry.id   AF-A0A7J5WSY5-F1
#
_cell.length_a   1.000
_cell.length_b   1.000
_cell.length_c   1.000
_cell.angle_alpha   90.00
_cell.angle_beta   90.00
_cell.angle_gamma   90.00
#
_symmetry.space_group_name_H-M   'P 1'
#
loop_
_entity.id
_entity.type
_entity.pdbx_description
1 polymer ?
#
loop_
_entity_poly.entity_id
_entity_poly.type
_entity_poly.pdbx_seq_one_letter_code
_entity_poly.pdbx_strand_id
1 'polypeptide(L)' 'MQYKVILTARKMGGFCKSCIQEFSMTIEANDTADAVEKAKKQSGVNLDTHKININYISEVNQC' A
#
# COMPACT_ATOMS: atom_id res chain seq x y z
N MET A 1 -6.36 3.89 -15.37
CA MET A 1 -7.30 2.99 -14.67
C MET A 1 -7.24 3.30 -13.18
N GLN A 2 -8.34 3.18 -12.44
CA GLN A 2 -8.28 3.29 -10.98
C GLN A 2 -8.00 1.93 -10.37
N TYR A 3 -7.09 1.88 -9.41
CA TYR A 3 -6.77 0.68 -8.65
C TYR A 3 -7.04 0.92 -7.17
N LYS A 4 -7.77 -0.01 -6.55
CA LYS A 4 -7.91 -0.07 -5.10
C LYS A 4 -6.74 -0.89 -4.58
N VAL A 5 -5.88 -0.24 -3.81
CA VAL A 5 -4.71 -0.86 -3.19
C VAL A 5 -4.89 -0.85 -1.68
N ILE A 6 -4.77 -2.01 -1.07
CA ILE A 6 -4.71 -2.18 0.38
C ILE A 6 -3.29 -2.67 0.71
N LEU A 7 -2.60 -1.88 1.52
CA LEU A 7 -1.24 -2.17 1.95
C LEU A 7 -1.14 -2.06 3.46
N THR A 8 -0.21 -2.81 4.03
CA THR A 8 0.04 -2.82 5.46
C THR A 8 1.50 -2.50 5.71
N ALA A 9 1.76 -1.46 6.50
CA ALA A 9 3.08 -1.12 6.99
C ALA A 9 3.30 -1.75 8.35
N ARG A 10 4.43 -2.42 8.52
CA ARG A 10 4.87 -3.00 9.79
C ARG A 10 6.29 -2.57 10.11
N LYS A 11 6.51 -2.02 11.30
CA LYS A 11 7.85 -1.62 11.74
C LYS A 11 8.79 -2.82 11.85
N MET A 12 9.97 -2.73 11.23
CA MET A 12 11.02 -3.75 11.31
C MET A 12 11.69 -3.69 12.68
N GLY A 13 11.87 -4.86 13.31
CA GLY A 13 12.45 -4.97 14.66
C GLY A 13 11.48 -4.77 15.83
N GLY A 14 10.23 -4.40 15.57
CA GLY A 14 9.18 -4.32 16.60
C GLY A 14 8.13 -5.43 16.43
N PHE A 15 8.02 -6.34 17.40
CA PHE A 15 6.93 -7.35 17.47
C PHE A 15 5.61 -6.77 18.02
N CYS A 16 5.48 -5.46 18.04
CA CYS A 16 4.31 -4.72 18.48
C CYS A 16 3.15 -4.92 17.49
N LYS A 17 2.10 -5.66 17.88
CA LYS A 17 0.86 -5.82 17.10
C LYS A 17 0.17 -4.48 16.82
N SER A 18 0.33 -3.51 17.70
CA SER A 18 -0.17 -2.13 17.58
C SER A 18 0.63 -1.25 16.61
N CYS A 19 1.74 -1.75 16.06
CA CYS A 19 2.61 -1.03 15.13
C CYS A 19 2.38 -1.46 13.68
N ILE A 20 1.25 -2.15 13.43
CA ILE A 20 0.77 -2.53 12.12
C ILE A 20 -0.22 -1.45 11.69
N GLN A 21 0.09 -0.75 10.61
CA GLN A 21 -0.78 0.27 10.04
C GLN A 21 -1.30 -0.22 8.71
N GLU A 22 -2.61 -0.27 8.57
CA GLU A 22 -3.27 -0.64 7.33
C GLU A 22 -3.73 0.61 6.59
N PHE A 23 -3.45 0.65 5.29
CA PHE A 23 -3.78 1.75 4.41
C PHE A 23 -4.60 1.20 3.25
N SER A 24 -5.77 1.79 3.04
CA SER A 24 -6.63 1.52 1.88
C SER A 24 -6.73 2.81 1.08
N MET A 25 -6.32 2.77 -0.18
CA MET A 25 -6.36 3.93 -1.07
C MET A 25 -6.77 3.51 -2.48
N THR A 26 -7.38 4.45 -3.21
CA THR A 26 -7.70 4.29 -4.62
C THR A 26 -6.80 5.25 -5.40
N ILE A 27 -6.11 4.74 -6.41
CA ILE A 27 -5.05 5.47 -7.12
C ILE A 27 -5.17 5.25 -8.61
N GLU A 28 -4.94 6.31 -9.37
CA GLU A 28 -4.91 6.23 -10.83
C GLU A 28 -3.52 5.80 -11.30
N ALA A 29 -3.49 4.66 -11.99
CA ALA A 29 -2.29 4.09 -12.57
C ALA A 29 -2.59 3.49 -13.95
N ASN A 30 -1.52 3.28 -14.70
CA ASN A 30 -1.60 2.62 -16.02
C ASN A 30 -1.62 1.10 -15.88
N ASP A 31 -0.96 0.58 -14.85
CA ASP A 31 -0.78 -0.83 -14.60
C ASP A 31 -0.64 -1.09 -13.09
N THR A 32 -0.66 -2.37 -12.71
CA THR A 32 -0.55 -2.77 -11.30
C THR A 32 0.79 -2.43 -10.66
N ALA A 33 1.90 -2.40 -11.41
CA ALA A 33 3.20 -2.07 -10.85
C ALA A 33 3.30 -0.56 -10.56
N ASP A 34 2.83 0.29 -11.49
CA ASP A 34 2.69 1.73 -11.29
C ASP A 34 1.75 2.05 -10.12
N ALA A 35 0.64 1.31 -9.98
CA ALA A 35 -0.27 1.45 -8.85
C ALA A 35 0.43 1.15 -7.51
N VAL A 36 1.20 0.05 -7.43
CA VAL A 36 1.94 -0.29 -6.20
C VAL A 36 2.98 0.77 -5.87
N GLU A 37 3.71 1.29 -6.85
CA GLU A 37 4.74 2.30 -6.62
C GLU A 37 4.14 3.62 -6.13
N LYS A 38 3.05 4.07 -6.75
CA LYS A 38 2.28 5.23 -6.28
C LYS A 38 1.71 5.01 -4.89
N ALA A 39 1.17 3.83 -4.59
CA ALA A 39 0.63 3.50 -3.28
C ALA A 39 1.69 3.62 -2.18
N LYS A 40 2.90 3.11 -2.45
CA LYS A 40 4.04 3.20 -1.52
C LYS A 40 4.42 4.66 -1.28
N LYS A 41 4.57 5.46 -2.34
CA LYS A 41 4.88 6.90 -2.23
C LYS A 41 3.81 7.66 -1.45
N GLN A 42 2.53 7.41 -1.74
CA GLN A 42 1.40 8.10 -1.12
C GLN A 42 1.18 7.69 0.34
N SER A 43 1.54 6.46 0.71
CA SER A 43 1.48 6.01 2.11
C SER A 43 2.43 6.78 3.04
N GLY A 44 3.48 7.42 2.51
CA GLY A 44 4.46 8.17 3.30
C GLY A 44 5.27 7.29 4.27
N VAL A 45 5.19 5.98 4.14
CA VAL A 45 5.83 5.02 5.04
C VAL A 45 7.33 4.95 4.73
N ASN A 46 8.15 5.12 5.76
CA ASN A 46 9.59 5.01 5.65
C ASN A 46 10.01 3.54 5.48
N LEU A 47 10.50 3.18 4.29
CA LEU A 47 10.86 1.80 3.90
C LEU A 47 12.11 1.26 4.60
N ASP A 48 13.01 2.12 5.10
CA ASP A 48 14.18 1.72 5.89
C ASP A 48 13.81 1.18 7.27
N THR A 49 12.67 1.63 7.79
CA THR A 49 12.20 1.29 9.14
C THR A 49 10.96 0.43 9.15
N HIS A 50 10.16 0.44 8.08
CA HIS A 50 8.90 -0.29 7.98
C HIS A 50 8.86 -1.14 6.72
N LYS A 51 8.44 -2.39 6.89
CA LYS A 51 8.14 -3.29 5.78
C LYS A 51 6.71 -3.06 5.32
N ILE A 52 6.55 -2.73 4.04
CA ILE A 52 5.24 -2.63 3.40
C ILE A 52 4.89 -3.98 2.78
N ASN A 53 3.67 -4.45 3.04
CA ASN A 53 3.09 -5.62 2.41
C ASN A 53 1.86 -5.19 1.61
N ILE A 54 1.77 -5.57 0.34
CA ILE A 54 0.57 -5.33 -0.48
C ILE A 54 -0.38 -6.49 -0.23
N ASN A 55 -1.50 -6.23 0.44
CA ASN A 55 -2.48 -7.27 0.76
C ASN A 55 -3.47 -7.46 -0.38
N TYR A 56 -3.83 -6.37 -1.07
CA TYR A 56 -4.83 -6.39 -2.12
C TYR A 56 -4.51 -5.33 -3.17
N ILE A 57 -4.66 -5.71 -4.43
CA ILE A 57 -4.67 -4.79 -5.55
C ILE A 57 -5.71 -5.27 -6.55
N SER A 58 -6.63 -4.38 -6.92
CA SER A 58 -7.63 -4.67 -7.93
C SER A 58 -7.99 -3.41 -8.70
N GLU A 59 -8.19 -3.57 -10.00
CA GLU A 59 -8.70 -2.51 -10.84
C GLU A 59 -10.16 -2.23 -10.47
N VAL A 60 -10.44 -1.00 -10.07
CA VAL A 60 -11.79 -0.49 -9.88
C VAL A 60 -12.29 -0.09 -11.26
N ASN A 61 -12.89 -1.03 -11.98
CA ASN A 61 -13.73 -0.69 -13.11
C ASN A 61 -14.96 0.02 -12.55
N GLN A 62 -15.02 1.35 -12.68
CA GLN A 62 -16.27 2.07 -12.55
C GLN A 62 -17.15 1.63 -13.73
N CYS A 63 -18.05 0.67 -13.47
CA CYS A 63 -19.17 0.39 -14.34
C CYS A 63 -20.09 1.61 -14.47
#